data_AF-A0A8W8NZN9-F1
#
_entry.id   AF-A0A8W8NZN9-F1
#
_cell.length_a   1.000
_cell.length_b   1.000
_cell.length_c   1.000
_cell.angle_alpha   90.00
_cell.angle_beta   90.00
_cell.angle_gamma   90.00
#
_symmetry.space_group_name_H-M   'P 1'
#
loop_
_entity.id
_entity.type
_entity.pdbx_description
1 polymer ?
#
loop_
_entity_poly.entity_id
_entity_poly.type
_entity_poly.pdbx_seq_one_letter_code
_entity_poly.pdbx_strand_id
1 'polypeptide(L)'
;MGFPSVNETGFLIPNNDIQCSPTLANNKSQCNNATWRNATWNDYRSIPNINVEDPVRKDTIVVPYGGYSIIRIWATNPGVWFMHCHIDRHMVEGMALMLNESFENIGDLPIGLQTCHNFKNQPSAPKSFFQASEENISEMSSATIGLIVTSVILFLALVILSLILLRTCRKLGEPGQSMNLPMSSISGRE
;
A
#
# COMPACT_ATOMS: atom_id res chain seq x y z
N MET A 1 -20.06 -14.14 -1.24
CA MET A 1 -18.84 -13.78 -0.48
C MET A 1 -19.07 -14.23 0.95
N GLY A 2 -18.06 -14.77 1.62
CA GLY A 2 -18.09 -14.96 3.07
C GLY A 2 -17.32 -13.83 3.73
N PHE A 3 -18.02 -13.01 4.50
CA PHE A 3 -17.43 -11.90 5.22
C PHE A 3 -16.95 -12.32 6.61
N PRO A 4 -15.88 -11.70 7.14
CA PRO A 4 -15.56 -11.81 8.56
C PRO A 4 -16.67 -11.18 9.42
N SER A 5 -16.69 -11.51 10.71
CA SER A 5 -17.52 -10.82 11.70
C SER A 5 -16.67 -9.87 12.53
N VAL A 6 -17.29 -8.87 13.16
CA VAL A 6 -16.61 -7.96 14.11
C VAL A 6 -17.08 -8.31 15.52
N ASN A 7 -16.17 -8.43 16.48
CA ASN A 7 -16.52 -8.66 17.87
C ASN A 7 -16.86 -7.36 18.61
N GLU A 8 -17.31 -7.46 19.86
CA GLU A 8 -17.70 -6.30 20.68
C GLU A 8 -16.56 -5.28 20.90
N THR A 9 -15.30 -5.71 20.80
CA THR A 9 -14.12 -4.87 20.94
C THR A 9 -13.62 -4.27 19.61
N GLY A 10 -14.32 -4.52 18.50
CA GLY A 10 -13.99 -3.97 17.18
C GLY A 10 -12.96 -4.78 16.38
N PHE A 11 -12.53 -5.93 16.87
CA PHE A 11 -11.62 -6.82 16.13
C PHE A 11 -12.35 -7.71 15.14
N LEU A 12 -11.71 -7.90 13.98
CA LEU A 12 -12.18 -8.82 12.95
C LEU A 12 -11.93 -10.27 13.37
N ILE A 13 -12.99 -11.07 13.32
CA ILE A 13 -12.97 -12.52 13.44
C ILE A 13 -13.08 -13.11 12.03
N PRO A 14 -12.07 -13.84 11.55
CA PRO A 14 -12.13 -14.51 10.27
C PRO A 14 -13.35 -15.42 10.14
N ASN A 15 -13.92 -15.47 8.95
CA ASN A 15 -14.98 -16.40 8.60
C ASN A 15 -14.48 -17.86 8.74
N ASN A 16 -15.38 -18.76 9.14
CA ASN A 16 -15.04 -20.16 9.44
C ASN A 16 -15.39 -21.15 8.32
N ASP A 17 -15.78 -20.68 7.14
CA ASP A 17 -16.23 -21.51 6.01
C ASP A 17 -15.06 -22.24 5.32
N ILE A 18 -13.84 -21.71 5.45
CA ILE A 18 -12.63 -22.25 4.83
C ILE A 18 -11.78 -22.96 5.89
N GLN A 19 -11.37 -24.18 5.61
CA GLN A 19 -10.34 -24.90 6.33
C GLN A 19 -9.00 -24.73 5.62
N CYS A 20 -8.08 -23.98 6.23
CA CYS A 20 -6.79 -23.62 5.65
C CYS A 20 -5.75 -24.75 5.67
N SER A 21 -5.95 -25.77 6.50
CA SER A 21 -5.07 -26.93 6.61
C SER A 21 -5.84 -28.10 7.24
N PRO A 22 -5.56 -29.35 6.84
CA PRO A 22 -6.11 -30.53 7.50
C PRO A 22 -5.52 -30.75 8.90
N THR A 23 -4.32 -30.21 9.19
CA THR A 23 -3.57 -30.52 10.41
C THR A 23 -3.35 -29.32 11.33
N LEU A 24 -3.34 -28.09 10.78
CA LEU A 24 -3.11 -26.86 11.54
C LEU A 24 -4.40 -26.06 11.66
N ALA A 25 -4.58 -25.41 12.81
CA ALA A 25 -5.63 -24.41 12.99
C ALA A 25 -5.41 -23.23 12.02
N ASN A 26 -6.50 -22.58 11.58
CA ASN A 26 -6.42 -21.50 10.57
C ASN A 26 -5.48 -20.37 10.98
N ASN A 27 -5.44 -19.98 12.26
CA ASN A 27 -4.54 -18.94 12.78
C ASN A 27 -3.05 -19.36 12.85
N LYS A 28 -2.74 -20.63 12.58
CA LYS A 28 -1.38 -21.18 12.53
C LYS A 28 -0.99 -21.68 11.13
N SER A 29 -1.88 -21.54 10.14
CA SER A 29 -1.66 -21.98 8.75
C SER A 29 -1.50 -20.77 7.84
N GLN A 30 -0.67 -20.92 6.80
CA GLN A 30 -0.57 -19.95 5.71
C GLN A 30 -1.75 -20.04 4.71
N CYS A 31 -2.65 -21.01 4.89
CA CYS A 31 -3.82 -21.23 4.04
C CYS A 31 -3.51 -21.61 2.58
N ASN A 32 -2.34 -22.17 2.31
CA ASN A 32 -1.94 -22.62 0.97
C ASN A 32 -2.61 -23.93 0.51
N ASN A 33 -3.31 -24.63 1.41
CA ASN A 33 -4.06 -25.86 1.12
C ASN A 33 -5.50 -25.73 1.62
N ALA A 34 -6.17 -24.67 1.15
CA ALA A 34 -7.51 -24.30 1.56
C ALA A 34 -8.57 -25.24 0.94
N THR A 35 -9.52 -25.67 1.76
CA THR A 35 -10.69 -26.43 1.35
C THR A 35 -11.94 -25.87 2.01
N TRP A 36 -13.12 -26.15 1.45
CA TRP A 36 -14.37 -25.87 2.16
C TRP A 36 -14.44 -26.70 3.45
N ARG A 37 -14.78 -26.05 4.56
CA ARG A 37 -15.00 -26.76 5.82
C ARG A 37 -16.20 -27.71 5.71
N ASN A 38 -17.24 -27.30 4.97
CA ASN A 38 -18.32 -28.19 4.59
C ASN A 38 -18.07 -28.76 3.19
N ALA A 39 -17.78 -30.06 3.11
CA ALA A 39 -17.46 -30.73 1.85
C ALA A 39 -18.61 -30.71 0.82
N THR A 40 -19.87 -30.52 1.24
CA THR A 40 -20.99 -30.43 0.29
C THR A 40 -20.86 -29.21 -0.63
N TRP A 41 -20.22 -28.14 -0.15
CA TRP A 41 -20.03 -26.87 -0.88
C TRP A 41 -19.09 -26.96 -2.07
N ASN A 42 -18.48 -28.13 -2.33
CA ASN A 42 -17.89 -28.43 -3.63
C ASN A 42 -18.92 -28.37 -4.76
N ASP A 43 -20.19 -28.71 -4.48
CA ASP A 43 -21.30 -28.30 -5.33
C ASP A 43 -21.70 -26.86 -4.96
N TYR A 44 -21.41 -25.93 -5.87
CA TYR A 44 -21.72 -24.51 -5.66
C TYR A 44 -23.20 -24.24 -5.40
N ARG A 45 -24.12 -25.13 -5.83
CA ARG A 45 -25.56 -25.01 -5.58
C ARG A 45 -25.95 -25.25 -4.13
N SER A 46 -25.09 -25.93 -3.36
CA SER A 46 -25.30 -26.21 -1.94
C SER A 46 -24.74 -25.12 -1.01
N ILE A 47 -24.05 -24.12 -1.56
CA ILE A 47 -23.54 -22.99 -0.79
C ILE A 47 -24.74 -22.11 -0.36
N PRO A 48 -24.92 -21.84 0.93
CA PRO A 48 -26.06 -21.07 1.40
C PRO A 48 -26.00 -19.62 0.88
N ASN A 49 -27.16 -19.08 0.50
CA ASN A 49 -27.34 -17.68 0.09
C ASN A 49 -26.45 -17.22 -1.08
N ILE A 50 -25.99 -18.15 -1.93
CA ILE A 50 -25.30 -17.81 -3.17
C ILE A 50 -26.31 -17.32 -4.22
N ASN A 51 -26.04 -16.18 -4.85
CA ASN A 51 -26.84 -15.69 -5.98
C ASN A 51 -26.32 -16.31 -7.28
N VAL A 52 -27.09 -17.25 -7.85
CA VAL A 52 -26.75 -17.94 -9.10
C VAL A 52 -27.54 -17.46 -10.32
N GLU A 53 -28.63 -16.71 -10.08
CA GLU A 53 -29.59 -16.26 -11.10
C GLU A 53 -29.12 -14.96 -11.77
N ASP A 54 -28.81 -13.93 -10.97
CA ASP A 54 -28.36 -12.63 -11.48
C ASP A 54 -27.23 -12.05 -10.62
N PRO A 55 -26.02 -12.65 -10.68
CA PRO A 55 -24.87 -12.15 -9.95
C PRO A 55 -24.33 -10.87 -10.60
N VAL A 56 -23.81 -9.97 -9.76
CA VAL A 56 -23.16 -8.74 -10.21
C VAL A 56 -21.98 -9.05 -11.14
N ARG A 57 -21.99 -8.50 -12.35
CA ARG A 57 -20.91 -8.62 -13.33
C ARG A 57 -19.91 -7.46 -13.17
N LYS A 58 -18.65 -7.79 -12.85
CA LYS A 58 -17.54 -6.85 -12.64
C LYS A 58 -16.22 -7.46 -13.09
N ASP A 59 -15.22 -6.61 -13.35
CA ASP A 59 -13.82 -7.00 -13.60
C ASP A 59 -13.00 -7.09 -12.30
N THR A 60 -13.37 -6.28 -11.30
CA THR A 60 -12.63 -6.12 -10.05
C THR A 60 -13.56 -6.34 -8.86
N ILE A 61 -13.09 -7.16 -7.92
CA ILE A 61 -13.77 -7.42 -6.65
C ILE A 61 -12.79 -7.31 -5.48
N VAL A 62 -13.31 -6.96 -4.32
CA VAL A 62 -12.54 -7.02 -3.07
C VAL A 62 -12.66 -8.44 -2.50
N VAL A 63 -11.53 -8.99 -2.07
CA VAL A 63 -11.51 -10.18 -1.22
C VAL A 63 -11.38 -9.68 0.23
N PRO A 64 -12.40 -9.87 1.08
CA PRO A 64 -12.36 -9.38 2.45
C PRO A 64 -11.27 -10.08 3.26
N TYR A 65 -10.57 -9.34 4.13
CA TYR A 65 -9.60 -9.92 5.05
C TYR A 65 -10.26 -10.98 5.93
N GLY A 66 -9.66 -12.18 6.02
CA GLY A 66 -10.21 -13.30 6.77
C GLY A 66 -11.53 -13.85 6.20
N GLY A 67 -11.86 -13.55 4.94
CA GLY A 67 -13.03 -14.07 4.25
C GLY A 67 -12.71 -14.61 2.86
N TYR A 68 -13.71 -14.68 1.99
CA TYR A 68 -13.55 -15.16 0.62
C TYR A 68 -14.58 -14.55 -0.34
N SER A 69 -14.25 -14.61 -1.64
CA SER A 69 -15.15 -14.25 -2.72
C SER A 69 -15.33 -15.43 -3.67
N ILE A 70 -16.55 -15.59 -4.18
CA ILE A 70 -16.87 -16.62 -5.19
C ILE A 70 -17.11 -15.86 -6.49
N ILE A 71 -16.39 -16.22 -7.53
CA ILE A 71 -16.53 -15.64 -8.87
C ILE A 71 -16.93 -16.74 -9.86
N ARG A 72 -17.71 -16.34 -10.87
CA ARG A 72 -18.04 -17.17 -12.03
C ARG A 72 -17.50 -16.48 -13.27
N ILE A 73 -16.72 -17.20 -14.06
CA ILE A 73 -16.17 -16.72 -15.32
C ILE A 73 -16.77 -17.56 -16.44
N TRP A 74 -17.10 -16.91 -17.55
CA TRP A 74 -17.38 -17.60 -18.82
C TRP A 74 -16.09 -17.62 -19.63
N ALA A 75 -15.47 -18.80 -19.69
CA ALA A 75 -14.30 -19.07 -20.52
C ALA A 75 -14.75 -19.21 -21.98
N THR A 76 -14.95 -18.07 -22.65
CA THR A 76 -15.32 -17.98 -24.08
C THR A 76 -14.41 -17.04 -24.88
N ASN A 77 -13.20 -16.75 -24.37
CA ASN A 77 -12.23 -15.85 -24.97
C ASN A 77 -10.80 -16.44 -24.89
N PRO A 78 -10.35 -17.14 -25.95
CA PRO A 78 -9.03 -17.75 -26.02
C PRO A 78 -7.89 -16.77 -25.72
N GLY A 79 -7.00 -17.16 -24.81
CA GLY A 79 -5.89 -16.33 -24.39
C GLY A 79 -5.32 -16.70 -23.03
N VAL A 80 -4.28 -15.98 -22.63
CA VAL A 80 -3.73 -16.04 -21.28
C VAL A 80 -4.11 -14.77 -20.54
N TRP A 81 -4.96 -14.90 -19.51
CA TRP A 81 -5.55 -13.79 -18.78
C TRP A 81 -4.83 -13.56 -17.45
N PHE A 82 -4.43 -12.33 -17.20
CA PHE A 82 -3.77 -11.94 -15.96
C PHE A 82 -4.80 -11.57 -14.89
N MET A 83 -4.80 -12.30 -13.78
CA MET A 83 -5.62 -11.99 -12.61
C MET A 83 -4.69 -11.69 -11.44
N HIS A 84 -4.81 -10.51 -10.85
CA HIS A 84 -3.87 -10.04 -9.84
C HIS A 84 -4.53 -9.16 -8.79
N CYS A 85 -3.83 -8.94 -7.69
CA CYS A 85 -4.18 -7.89 -6.76
C CYS A 85 -3.95 -6.52 -7.42
N HIS A 86 -4.95 -5.66 -7.44
CA HIS A 86 -4.85 -4.31 -8.03
C HIS A 86 -4.15 -3.29 -7.09
N ILE A 87 -3.37 -3.78 -6.13
CA ILE A 87 -2.45 -2.99 -5.30
C ILE A 87 -1.05 -3.26 -5.83
N ASP A 88 -0.43 -2.24 -6.43
CA ASP A 88 0.85 -2.37 -7.17
C ASP A 88 1.92 -3.12 -6.39
N ARG A 89 2.06 -2.80 -5.09
CA ARG A 89 3.01 -3.49 -4.20
C ARG A 89 2.75 -4.99 -4.14
N HIS A 90 1.51 -5.41 -3.90
CA HIS A 90 1.16 -6.84 -3.82
C HIS A 90 1.31 -7.53 -5.18
N MET A 91 0.98 -6.85 -6.28
CA MET A 91 1.18 -7.37 -7.63
C MET A 91 2.67 -7.63 -7.90
N VAL A 92 3.53 -6.67 -7.62
CA VAL A 92 5.00 -6.78 -7.83
C VAL A 92 5.62 -7.83 -6.89
N GLU A 93 5.06 -8.00 -5.68
CA GLU A 93 5.45 -9.04 -4.74
C GLU A 93 4.92 -10.44 -5.14
N GLY A 94 4.12 -10.55 -6.21
CA GLY A 94 3.73 -11.82 -6.82
C GLY A 94 2.31 -12.31 -6.51
N MET A 95 1.43 -11.46 -5.96
CA MET A 95 0.01 -11.79 -5.73
C MET A 95 -0.78 -11.74 -7.05
N ALA A 96 -0.49 -12.71 -7.93
CA ALA A 96 -1.07 -12.82 -9.25
C ALA A 96 -1.12 -14.28 -9.73
N LEU A 97 -1.94 -14.52 -10.74
CA LEU A 97 -2.04 -15.77 -11.47
C LEU A 97 -2.35 -15.51 -12.95
N MET A 98 -2.00 -16.48 -13.79
CA MET A 98 -2.32 -16.49 -15.23
C MET A 98 -3.34 -17.59 -15.51
N LEU A 99 -4.49 -17.23 -16.08
CA LEU A 99 -5.50 -18.17 -16.53
C LEU A 99 -5.27 -18.47 -18.01
N ASN A 100 -4.88 -19.71 -18.33
CA ASN A 100 -4.78 -20.17 -19.70
C ASN A 100 -6.15 -20.69 -20.17
N GLU A 101 -6.79 -19.91 -21.03
CA GLU A 101 -8.07 -20.23 -21.64
C GLU A 101 -7.82 -20.64 -23.09
N SER A 102 -8.02 -21.93 -23.38
CA SER A 102 -7.96 -22.49 -24.74
C SER A 102 -6.70 -22.12 -25.53
N PHE A 103 -5.51 -22.46 -25.03
CA PHE A 103 -4.23 -22.14 -25.67
C PHE A 103 -4.17 -22.50 -27.17
N GLU A 104 -4.75 -23.64 -27.54
CA GLU A 104 -4.84 -24.15 -28.90
C GLU A 104 -5.70 -23.31 -29.86
N ASN A 105 -6.57 -22.46 -29.30
CA ASN A 105 -7.45 -21.58 -30.05
C ASN A 105 -6.94 -20.13 -30.09
N ILE A 106 -5.74 -19.87 -29.56
CA ILE A 106 -5.08 -18.57 -29.69
C ILE A 106 -4.64 -18.40 -31.14
N GLY A 107 -5.18 -17.40 -31.82
CA GLY A 107 -4.82 -17.08 -33.21
C GLY A 107 -3.39 -16.57 -33.36
N ASP A 108 -2.95 -16.41 -34.61
CA ASP A 108 -1.63 -15.87 -34.92
C ASP A 108 -1.45 -14.47 -34.34
N LEU A 109 -0.26 -14.22 -33.79
CA LEU A 109 0.10 -12.91 -33.27
C LEU A 109 0.17 -11.88 -34.41
N PRO A 110 -0.23 -10.62 -34.17
CA PRO A 110 -0.08 -9.56 -35.16
C PRO A 110 1.35 -9.43 -35.69
N ILE A 111 1.50 -9.22 -37.00
CA ILE A 111 2.81 -9.00 -37.62
C ILE A 111 3.49 -7.79 -36.97
N GLY A 112 4.74 -7.96 -36.53
CA GLY A 112 5.51 -6.91 -35.87
C GLY A 112 5.27 -6.78 -34.37
N LEU A 113 4.49 -7.67 -33.76
CA LEU A 113 4.42 -7.76 -32.30
C LEU A 113 5.83 -8.03 -31.74
N GLN A 114 6.21 -7.26 -30.72
CA GLN A 114 7.53 -7.40 -30.11
C GLN A 114 7.66 -8.76 -29.44
N THR A 115 8.73 -9.47 -29.77
CA THR A 115 9.10 -10.73 -29.14
C THR A 115 10.11 -10.48 -28.03
N CYS A 116 10.29 -11.46 -27.15
CA CYS A 116 11.41 -11.46 -26.21
C CYS A 116 12.72 -11.14 -26.94
N HIS A 117 13.58 -10.33 -26.33
CA HIS A 117 14.87 -9.88 -26.89
C HIS A 117 14.79 -8.96 -28.13
N ASN A 118 13.58 -8.61 -28.61
CA ASN A 118 13.37 -7.60 -29.64
C ASN A 118 12.62 -6.36 -29.11
N PHE A 119 12.52 -6.25 -27.78
CA PHE A 119 12.07 -5.01 -27.14
C PHE A 119 13.17 -3.97 -27.31
N LYS A 120 13.02 -3.11 -28.32
CA LYS A 120 13.83 -1.90 -28.42
C LYS A 120 13.34 -0.97 -27.33
N ASN A 121 14.19 -0.66 -26.35
CA ASN A 121 14.01 0.55 -25.57
C ASN A 121 13.93 1.68 -26.60
N GLN A 122 12.73 2.16 -26.91
CA GLN A 122 12.56 3.32 -27.76
C GLN A 122 13.48 4.38 -27.15
N PRO A 123 14.39 5.00 -27.93
CA PRO A 123 14.99 6.25 -27.49
C PRO A 123 13.79 7.10 -27.08
N SER A 124 13.84 7.62 -25.85
CA SER A 124 12.82 8.53 -25.32
C SER A 124 12.27 9.38 -26.46
N ALA A 125 10.94 9.40 -26.60
CA ALA A 125 10.23 10.14 -27.64
C ALA A 125 10.98 11.45 -27.93
N PRO A 126 11.17 11.85 -29.21
CA PRO A 126 11.93 13.04 -29.54
C PRO A 126 11.49 14.16 -28.61
N LYS A 127 12.47 14.81 -27.96
CA LYS A 127 12.28 15.78 -26.89
C LYS A 127 11.26 16.88 -27.23
N SER A 128 10.83 17.01 -28.48
CA SER A 128 9.79 17.90 -28.97
C SER A 128 8.41 17.76 -28.29
N PHE A 129 8.07 16.68 -27.59
CA PHE A 129 6.82 16.62 -26.80
C PHE A 129 7.01 17.05 -25.32
N PHE A 130 8.23 17.02 -24.79
CA PHE A 130 8.56 17.53 -23.44
C PHE A 130 9.30 18.88 -23.46
N GLN A 131 9.47 19.48 -24.64
CA GLN A 131 10.07 20.81 -24.78
C GLN A 131 9.03 21.91 -24.53
N ALA A 132 8.42 21.85 -23.35
CA ALA A 132 7.68 22.95 -22.74
C ALA A 132 7.80 22.91 -21.21
N SER A 133 8.94 22.49 -20.64
CA SER A 133 9.28 22.77 -19.23
C SER A 133 10.75 22.56 -18.85
N GLU A 134 11.68 22.69 -19.79
CA GLU A 134 13.13 22.70 -19.49
C GLU A 134 13.75 23.98 -20.04
N GLU A 135 13.21 25.14 -19.62
CA GLU A 135 13.98 26.38 -19.64
C GLU A 135 14.72 26.54 -18.31
N ASN A 136 16.05 26.41 -18.40
CA ASN A 136 17.07 27.01 -17.55
C ASN A 136 17.34 26.41 -16.15
N ILE A 137 17.99 25.25 -16.11
CA ILE A 137 18.95 24.91 -15.03
C ILE A 137 20.38 25.10 -15.57
N SER A 138 20.73 26.32 -15.96
CA SER A 138 22.15 26.63 -16.21
C SER A 138 22.55 28.10 -16.04
N GLU A 139 21.71 28.97 -15.46
CA GLU A 139 22.17 30.27 -14.94
C GLU A 139 21.41 30.65 -13.67
N MET A 140 21.66 29.89 -12.59
CA MET A 140 21.31 30.37 -11.26
C MET A 140 22.36 31.41 -10.86
N SER A 141 21.96 32.69 -10.84
CA SER A 141 22.84 33.80 -10.46
C SER A 141 23.54 33.53 -9.13
N SER A 142 24.81 33.96 -9.02
CA SER A 142 25.61 33.89 -7.78
C SER A 142 24.84 34.40 -6.55
N ALA A 143 23.95 35.39 -6.75
CA ALA A 143 23.07 35.90 -5.70
C ALA A 143 22.07 34.84 -5.16
N THR A 144 21.53 33.99 -6.03
CA THR A 144 20.56 32.95 -5.63
C THR A 144 21.24 31.81 -4.86
N ILE A 145 22.44 31.40 -5.29
CA ILE A 145 23.27 30.45 -4.54
C ILE A 145 23.65 31.03 -3.16
N GLY A 146 24.03 32.31 -3.12
CA GLY A 146 24.32 33.02 -1.87
C GLY A 146 23.12 33.04 -0.90
N LEU A 147 21.90 33.27 -1.40
CA LEU A 147 20.70 33.26 -0.55
C LEU A 147 20.38 31.86 0.01
N ILE A 148 20.57 30.81 -0.78
CA ILE A 148 20.34 29.43 -0.32
C ILE A 148 21.37 29.06 0.75
N VAL A 149 22.66 29.34 0.50
CA VAL A 149 23.73 29.02 1.46
C VAL A 149 23.58 29.80 2.75
N THR A 150 23.25 31.09 2.68
CA THR A 150 23.01 31.91 3.89
C THR A 150 21.79 31.44 4.67
N SER A 151 20.70 31.05 3.99
CA SER A 151 19.50 30.50 4.63
C SER A 151 19.80 29.19 5.38
N VAL A 152 20.55 28.27 4.77
CA VAL A 152 20.95 27.00 5.40
C VAL A 152 21.85 27.24 6.61
N ILE A 153 22.83 28.14 6.49
CA ILE A 153 23.73 28.50 7.61
C ILE A 153 22.94 29.10 8.77
N LEU A 154 22.01 30.02 8.49
CA LEU A 154 21.18 30.65 9.51
C LEU A 154 20.30 29.63 10.22
N PHE A 155 19.70 28.70 9.47
CA PHE A 155 18.89 27.62 10.03
C PHE A 155 19.70 26.71 10.97
N LEU A 156 20.90 26.28 10.53
CA LEU A 156 21.79 25.48 11.37
C LEU A 156 22.24 26.24 12.62
N ALA A 157 22.54 27.53 12.51
CA ALA A 157 22.89 28.37 13.66
C ALA A 157 21.74 28.49 14.67
N LEU A 158 20.49 28.65 14.21
CA LEU A 158 19.31 28.69 15.07
C LEU A 158 19.07 27.35 15.77
N VAL A 159 19.24 26.24 15.07
CA VAL A 159 19.13 24.89 15.67
C VAL A 159 20.21 24.69 16.73
N ILE A 160 21.47 25.06 16.44
CA ILE A 160 22.57 24.95 17.40
C ILE A 160 22.32 25.84 18.62
N LEU A 161 21.87 27.09 18.42
CA LEU A 161 21.55 28.01 19.51
C LEU A 161 20.41 27.49 20.37
N SER A 162 19.35 26.94 19.76
CA SER A 162 18.25 26.29 20.48
C SER A 162 18.74 25.11 21.32
N LEU A 163 19.61 24.26 20.76
CA LEU A 163 20.20 23.13 21.49
C LEU A 163 21.10 23.61 22.64
N ILE A 164 21.87 24.69 22.44
CA ILE A 164 22.69 25.30 23.51
C ILE A 164 21.79 25.87 24.61
N LEU A 165 20.74 26.61 24.26
CA LEU A 165 19.78 27.15 25.23
C LEU A 165 19.10 26.03 26.02
N LEU A 166 18.64 24.97 25.37
CA LEU A 166 18.05 23.80 26.03
C LEU A 166 19.06 23.12 26.97
N ARG A 167 20.33 23.00 26.58
CA ARG A 167 21.40 22.46 27.44
C ARG A 167 21.72 23.36 28.63
N THR A 168 21.74 24.68 28.44
CA THR A 168 22.01 25.66 29.50
C THR A 168 20.84 25.76 30.48
N CYS A 169 19.59 25.76 29.99
CA CYS A 169 18.39 25.67 30.83
C CYS A 169 18.35 24.38 31.64
N ARG A 170 18.77 23.24 31.05
CA ARG A 170 18.89 21.98 31.78
C ARG A 170 19.96 22.02 32.88
N LYS A 171 21.07 22.74 32.66
CA LYS A 171 22.11 22.96 33.69
C LYS A 171 21.68 23.95 34.78
N LEU A 172 20.92 25.01 34.44
CA LEU A 172 20.38 25.97 35.40
C LEU A 172 19.17 25.43 36.19
N GLY A 173 18.52 24.37 35.69
CA GLY A 173 17.45 23.64 36.36
C GLY A 173 17.91 22.62 37.40
N GLU A 174 19.23 22.50 37.68
CA GLU A 174 19.71 21.76 38.85
C GLU A 174 19.57 22.64 40.11
N PRO A 175 18.79 22.22 41.13
CA PRO A 175 18.59 23.00 42.35
C PRO A 175 19.85 22.92 43.21
N GLY A 176 20.68 23.96 43.17
CA GLY A 176 21.95 23.91 43.90
C GLY A 176 22.74 25.20 44.00
N GLN A 177 22.13 26.34 44.31
CA GLN A 177 22.80 27.37 45.13
C GLN A 177 21.81 28.43 45.64
N SER A 178 21.73 28.52 46.97
CA SER A 178 20.99 29.54 47.70
C SER A 178 21.51 30.94 47.39
N MET A 179 20.65 31.84 46.95
CA MET A 179 20.88 33.27 47.06
C MET A 179 19.63 33.91 47.65
N ASN A 180 19.81 34.48 48.85
CA ASN A 180 18.77 35.07 49.68
C ASN A 180 18.31 36.44 49.14
N LEU A 181 17.08 36.80 49.56
CA LEU A 181 16.46 38.15 49.69
C LEU A 181 15.59 38.66 48.53
N PRO A 182 14.58 39.52 48.82
CA PRO A 182 13.62 39.45 49.91
C PRO A 182 12.16 39.50 49.42
N MET A 183 11.30 39.07 50.32
CA MET A 183 9.84 39.01 50.26
C MET A 183 9.22 40.40 50.13
N SER A 184 8.34 40.62 49.14
CA SER A 184 7.29 41.63 49.24
C SER A 184 5.94 41.01 48.86
N SER A 185 5.04 41.11 49.83
CA SER A 185 3.68 40.61 49.81
C SER A 185 2.78 41.52 48.97
N ILE A 186 1.93 40.93 48.14
CA ILE A 186 0.64 41.54 47.80
C ILE A 186 -0.44 40.47 48.01
N SER A 187 -1.35 40.83 48.89
CA SER A 187 -2.43 40.03 49.46
C SER A 187 -3.74 40.37 48.75
N GLY A 188 -4.50 39.34 48.38
CA GLY A 188 -5.97 39.31 48.33
C GLY A 188 -6.66 40.22 47.31
N ARG A 189 -7.93 40.07 46.97
CA ARG A 189 -8.99 39.07 47.24
C ARG A 189 -10.15 39.54 46.34
N GLU A 190 -10.92 38.60 45.79
CA GLU A 190 -12.22 38.77 45.11
C GLU A 190 -12.23 39.42 43.73
#